data_AF-A0A498IXU3-F1
#
_entry.id   AF-A0A498IXU3-F1
#
_cell.length_a   1.000
_cell.length_b   1.000
_cell.length_c   1.000
_cell.angle_alpha   90.00
_cell.angle_beta   90.00
_cell.angle_gamma   90.00
#
_symmetry.space_group_name_H-M   'P 1'
#
loop_
_entity.id
_entity.type
_entity.pdbx_description
1 polymer ?
#
loop_
_entity_poly.entity_id
_entity_poly.type
_entity_poly.pdbx_seq_one_letter_code
_entity_poly.pdbx_strand_id
1 'polypeptide(L)'
;MGSLASPPRPSTPPLSSPNPNSLSNFRVFATFCYREPAPNLNISNWIECYDPSTNMWTHASSIPGLTENHVLKGFAMVSLRDSVYIIGGYGMESESSRTMSIVHKFDISATNDAWTSMEPLEEDGEKELCGHCCVVQLS
;
A
#
# COMPACT_ATOMS: atom_id res chain seq x y z
N MET A 1 56.96 -30.82 24.17
CA MET A 1 55.62 -30.69 23.58
C MET A 1 54.79 -29.81 24.50
N GLY A 2 54.33 -28.65 24.03
CA GLY A 2 53.41 -27.79 24.76
C GLY A 2 52.43 -27.21 23.75
N SER A 3 51.15 -27.55 23.87
CA SER A 3 50.10 -27.05 22.98
C SER A 3 49.46 -25.81 23.60
N LEU A 4 49.45 -24.70 22.87
CA LEU A 4 48.81 -23.45 23.30
C LEU A 4 47.29 -23.56 23.13
N ALA A 5 46.54 -23.21 24.16
CA ALA A 5 45.09 -23.17 24.12
C ALA A 5 44.59 -22.05 23.20
N SER A 6 43.53 -22.33 22.44
CA SER A 6 42.91 -21.37 21.51
C SER A 6 42.13 -20.28 22.26
N PRO A 7 42.09 -19.04 21.73
CA PRO A 7 41.36 -17.95 22.37
C PRO A 7 39.83 -18.19 22.29
N PRO A 8 39.06 -17.70 23.28
CA PRO A 8 37.62 -17.84 23.30
C PRO A 8 36.99 -17.01 22.17
N ARG A 9 36.01 -17.60 21.48
CA ARG A 9 35.23 -16.95 20.42
C ARG A 9 34.38 -15.81 21.04
N PRO A 10 34.26 -14.63 20.39
CA PRO A 10 33.39 -13.57 20.86
C PRO A 10 31.94 -14.07 20.90
N SER A 11 31.30 -13.97 22.06
CA SER A 11 29.87 -14.21 22.20
C SER A 11 29.10 -13.05 21.60
N THR A 12 28.39 -13.29 20.50
CA THR A 12 27.37 -12.36 20.00
C THR A 12 26.34 -12.16 21.11
N PRO A 13 26.05 -10.92 21.54
CA PRO A 13 24.98 -10.70 22.50
C PRO A 13 23.65 -11.21 21.91
N PRO A 14 22.75 -11.76 22.74
CA PRO A 14 21.44 -12.18 22.27
C PRO A 14 20.74 -10.99 21.65
N LEU A 15 20.15 -11.21 20.46
CA LEU A 15 19.33 -10.21 19.78
C LEU A 15 18.22 -9.79 20.76
N SER A 16 18.29 -8.57 21.29
CA SER A 16 17.25 -8.05 22.18
C SER A 16 15.93 -8.11 21.41
N SER A 17 14.95 -8.86 21.94
CA SER A 17 13.60 -8.90 21.39
C SER A 17 13.11 -7.47 21.18
N PRO A 18 12.62 -7.09 19.99
CA PRO A 18 12.13 -5.73 19.76
C PRO A 18 11.07 -5.41 20.81
N ASN A 19 11.19 -4.24 21.45
CA ASN A 19 10.21 -3.76 22.42
C ASN A 19 8.82 -3.81 21.75
N PRO A 20 7.81 -4.48 22.34
CA PRO A 20 6.48 -4.58 21.73
C PRO A 20 5.84 -3.20 21.46
N ASN A 21 6.24 -2.16 22.18
CA ASN A 21 5.82 -0.77 21.93
C ASN A 21 6.50 -0.15 20.69
N SER A 22 7.48 -0.80 20.08
CA SER A 22 8.13 -0.32 18.86
C SER A 22 7.21 -0.39 17.64
N LEU A 23 6.17 -1.24 17.69
CA LEU A 23 5.27 -1.47 16.56
C LEU A 23 4.03 -0.57 16.55
N SER A 24 3.73 0.13 17.65
CA SER A 24 2.54 0.99 17.74
C SER A 24 2.57 2.19 16.80
N ASN A 25 3.76 2.60 16.36
CA ASN A 25 3.94 3.73 15.44
C ASN A 25 3.82 3.32 13.96
N PHE A 26 3.64 2.04 13.67
CA PHE A 26 3.54 1.54 12.31
C PHE A 26 2.10 1.11 11.99
N ARG A 27 1.73 1.37 10.73
CA ARG A 27 0.49 0.93 10.10
C ARG A 27 0.86 0.39 8.73
N VAL A 28 0.27 -0.73 8.34
CA VAL A 28 0.45 -1.30 7.00
C VAL A 28 -0.88 -1.15 6.28
N PHE A 29 -0.85 -0.46 5.14
CA PHE A 29 -2.03 -0.33 4.28
C PHE A 29 -1.90 -1.32 3.13
N ALA A 30 -3.01 -1.98 2.81
CA ALA A 30 -3.11 -2.87 1.67
C ALA A 30 -4.42 -2.59 0.94
N THR A 31 -4.37 -2.68 -0.38
CA THR A 31 -5.52 -2.49 -1.26
C THR A 31 -6.06 -3.83 -1.72
N PHE A 32 -7.37 -3.99 -1.72
CA PHE A 32 -8.07 -5.20 -2.11
C PHE A 32 -9.15 -4.88 -3.14
N CYS A 33 -9.55 -5.92 -3.88
CA CYS A 33 -10.70 -5.90 -4.77
C CYS A 33 -11.30 -7.31 -4.81
N TYR A 34 -12.58 -7.43 -5.15
CA TYR A 34 -13.20 -8.74 -5.33
C TYR A 34 -12.68 -9.44 -6.60
N ARG A 35 -12.53 -10.77 -6.51
CA ARG A 35 -12.05 -11.60 -7.63
C ARG A 35 -13.12 -11.81 -8.70
N GLU A 36 -14.39 -11.86 -8.31
CA GLU A 36 -15.51 -12.13 -9.21
C GLU A 36 -16.58 -11.04 -9.09
N PRO A 37 -17.12 -10.54 -10.22
CA PRO A 37 -18.36 -9.77 -10.25
C PRO A 37 -19.50 -10.59 -9.64
N ALA A 38 -19.82 -10.40 -8.37
CA ALA A 38 -21.11 -10.89 -7.90
C ALA A 38 -22.20 -10.05 -8.59
N PRO A 39 -23.29 -10.66 -9.10
CA PRO A 39 -24.22 -9.99 -10.00
C PRO A 39 -24.99 -8.79 -9.44
N ASN A 40 -24.71 -8.33 -8.21
CA ASN A 40 -25.28 -7.11 -7.60
C ASN A 40 -24.32 -6.42 -6.62
N LEU A 41 -23.00 -6.69 -6.67
CA LEU A 41 -22.02 -6.03 -5.79
C LEU A 41 -21.24 -4.99 -6.58
N ASN A 42 -21.15 -3.77 -6.03
CA ASN A 42 -20.25 -2.76 -6.54
C ASN A 42 -18.80 -3.25 -6.36
N ILE A 43 -18.14 -3.56 -7.47
CA ILE A 43 -16.77 -4.09 -7.48
C ILE A 43 -15.81 -2.91 -7.42
N SER A 44 -15.60 -2.35 -6.24
CA SER A 44 -14.65 -1.26 -6.03
C SER A 44 -13.42 -1.72 -5.25
N ASN A 45 -12.33 -0.97 -5.36
CA ASN A 45 -11.17 -1.18 -4.52
C ASN A 45 -11.41 -0.61 -3.12
N TRP A 46 -10.96 -1.33 -2.10
CA TRP A 46 -10.90 -0.83 -0.73
C TRP A 46 -9.51 -0.98 -0.13
N ILE A 47 -9.28 -0.24 0.95
CA ILE A 47 -8.04 -0.23 1.71
C ILE A 47 -8.33 -0.81 3.08
N GLU A 48 -7.52 -1.76 3.49
CA GLU A 48 -7.45 -2.20 4.88
C GLU A 48 -6.14 -1.78 5.51
N CYS A 49 -6.21 -1.49 6.81
CA CYS A 49 -5.10 -1.10 7.64
C CYS A 49 -4.81 -2.23 8.64
N TYR A 50 -3.61 -2.78 8.59
CA TYR A 50 -3.09 -3.69 9.59
C TYR A 50 -2.34 -2.92 10.66
N ASP A 51 -2.73 -3.14 11.92
CA ASP A 51 -2.05 -2.68 13.11
C ASP A 51 -1.22 -3.84 13.70
N PRO A 52 0.13 -3.82 13.58
CA PRO A 52 0.96 -4.89 14.10
C PRO A 52 0.99 -4.97 15.63
N SER A 53 0.62 -3.89 16.34
CA SER A 53 0.60 -3.87 17.81
C SER A 53 -0.61 -4.62 18.39
N THR A 54 -1.74 -4.60 17.67
CA THR A 54 -2.97 -5.30 18.05
C THR A 54 -3.21 -6.58 17.23
N ASN A 55 -2.41 -6.78 16.17
CA ASN A 55 -2.56 -7.87 15.21
C ASN A 55 -3.97 -7.91 14.58
N MET A 56 -4.48 -6.73 14.21
CA MET A 56 -5.83 -6.59 13.66
C MET A 56 -5.81 -5.85 12.33
N TRP A 57 -6.69 -6.30 11.43
CA TRP A 57 -7.05 -5.58 10.21
C TRP A 57 -8.30 -4.75 10.47
N THR A 58 -8.32 -3.52 9.99
CA THR A 58 -9.51 -2.67 9.98
C THR A 58 -9.75 -2.09 8.60
N HIS A 59 -11.02 -1.96 8.22
CA HIS A 59 -11.37 -1.26 6.99
C HIS A 59 -11.03 0.22 7.13
N ALA A 60 -10.13 0.73 6.27
CA ALA A 60 -9.70 2.12 6.30
C ALA A 60 -10.61 2.99 5.42
N SER A 61 -10.76 2.65 4.13
CA SER A 61 -11.59 3.42 3.21
C SER A 61 -11.77 2.70 1.86
N SER A 62 -12.75 3.13 1.07
CA SER A 62 -12.86 2.77 -0.34
C SER A 62 -12.17 3.83 -1.21
N ILE A 63 -11.56 3.43 -2.34
CA ILE A 63 -10.94 4.39 -3.25
C ILE A 63 -12.05 5.20 -3.95
N PRO A 64 -12.05 6.55 -3.86
CA PRO A 64 -13.08 7.37 -4.46
C PRO A 64 -12.91 7.49 -5.99
N GLY A 65 -13.97 7.90 -6.69
CA GLY A 65 -13.88 8.24 -8.12
C GLY A 65 -13.87 7.05 -9.08
N LEU A 66 -13.96 5.81 -8.58
CA LEU A 66 -14.22 4.65 -9.41
C LEU A 66 -15.72 4.56 -9.73
N THR A 67 -16.05 4.58 -11.03
CA THR A 67 -17.41 4.32 -11.52
C THR A 67 -17.85 2.90 -11.14
N GLU A 68 -19.16 2.66 -11.02
CA GLU A 68 -19.69 1.34 -10.66
C GLU A 68 -19.10 0.26 -11.58
N ASN A 69 -18.72 -0.88 -10.98
CA ASN A 69 -18.07 -2.02 -11.66
C ASN A 69 -16.66 -1.78 -12.20
N HIS A 70 -15.97 -0.71 -11.81
CA HIS A 70 -14.59 -0.47 -12.19
C HIS A 70 -13.62 -0.82 -11.06
N VAL A 71 -12.67 -1.71 -11.37
CA VAL A 71 -11.54 -2.03 -10.49
C VAL A 71 -10.29 -1.40 -11.05
N LEU A 72 -9.60 -0.61 -10.23
CA LEU A 72 -8.26 -0.12 -10.50
C LEU A 72 -7.28 -1.30 -10.37
N LYS A 73 -6.52 -1.56 -11.43
CA LYS A 73 -5.43 -2.55 -11.46
C LYS A 73 -4.14 -1.90 -11.92
N GLY A 74 -3.02 -2.56 -11.63
CA GLY A 74 -1.70 -2.12 -12.07
C GLY A 74 -1.35 -0.72 -11.58
N PHE A 75 -1.74 -0.36 -10.35
CA PHE A 75 -1.39 0.90 -9.70
C PHE A 75 -0.23 0.70 -8.72
N ALA A 76 0.44 1.78 -8.35
CA ALA A 76 1.44 1.81 -7.29
C ALA A 76 0.84 2.44 -6.02
N MET A 77 1.23 1.92 -4.85
CA MET A 77 0.88 2.51 -3.56
C MET A 77 2.15 2.90 -2.79
N VAL A 78 2.19 4.14 -2.32
CA VAL A 78 3.40 4.76 -1.75
C VAL A 78 3.05 5.50 -0.47
N SER A 79 3.79 5.28 0.62
CA SER A 79 3.68 6.10 1.82
C SER A 79 4.63 7.31 1.74
N LEU A 80 4.10 8.48 2.07
CA LEU A 80 4.88 9.71 2.18
C LEU A 80 4.34 10.52 3.36
N ARG A 81 5.17 10.64 4.41
CA ARG A 81 4.80 11.29 5.69
C ARG A 81 3.50 10.70 6.25
N ASP A 82 2.49 11.53 6.47
CA ASP A 82 1.20 11.17 7.07
C ASP A 82 0.15 10.79 6.01
N SER A 83 0.60 10.38 4.81
CA SER A 83 -0.30 10.11 3.69
C SER A 83 0.13 8.89 2.88
N VAL A 84 -0.87 8.23 2.29
CA VAL A 84 -0.71 7.17 1.31
C VAL A 84 -1.14 7.69 -0.06
N TYR A 85 -0.32 7.46 -1.07
CA TYR A 85 -0.58 7.82 -2.45
C TYR A 85 -0.87 6.57 -3.26
N ILE A 86 -1.92 6.62 -4.06
CA ILE A 86 -2.26 5.63 -5.09
C ILE A 86 -2.05 6.31 -6.42
N ILE A 87 -1.14 5.77 -7.22
CA ILE A 87 -0.66 6.41 -8.44
C ILE A 87 -0.84 5.49 -9.63
N GLY A 88 -1.46 6.02 -10.67
CA GLY A 88 -1.68 5.34 -11.94
C GLY A 88 -2.68 4.21 -11.83
N GLY A 89 -2.49 3.21 -12.68
CA GLY A 89 -3.41 2.11 -12.87
C GLY A 89 -4.28 2.28 -14.10
N TYR A 90 -5.13 1.29 -14.33
CA TYR A 90 -6.11 1.31 -15.39
C TYR A 90 -7.43 0.77 -14.86
N GLY A 91 -8.52 1.38 -15.32
CA GLY A 91 -9.86 0.87 -15.07
C GLY A 91 -10.11 -0.26 -16.06
N MET A 92 -10.49 -1.44 -15.56
CA MET A 92 -11.12 -2.44 -16.41
C MET A 92 -12.62 -2.14 -16.49
N GLU A 93 -13.06 -1.55 -17.60
CA GLU A 93 -14.46 -1.64 -18.02
C GLU A 93 -14.64 -2.96 -18.76
N SER A 94 -15.81 -3.59 -18.69
CA SER A 94 -16.05 -4.95 -19.21
C SER A 94 -15.70 -5.13 -20.70
N GLU A 95 -15.60 -4.04 -21.46
CA GLU A 95 -15.39 -4.06 -22.92
C GLU A 95 -14.19 -3.21 -23.38
N SER A 96 -13.52 -2.44 -22.50
CA SER A 96 -12.30 -1.70 -22.86
C SER A 96 -11.38 -1.42 -21.67
N SER A 97 -10.08 -1.68 -21.85
CA SER A 97 -9.02 -1.27 -20.93
C SER A 97 -8.64 0.18 -21.23
N ARG A 98 -8.89 1.09 -20.28
CA ARG A 98 -8.40 2.48 -20.36
C ARG A 98 -7.40 2.75 -19.25
N THR A 99 -6.19 3.16 -19.64
CA THR A 99 -5.18 3.59 -18.68
C THR A 99 -5.57 4.96 -18.13
N MET A 100 -5.68 5.05 -16.81
CA MET A 100 -5.93 6.31 -16.12
C MET A 100 -4.75 6.62 -15.21
N SER A 101 -4.03 7.68 -15.53
CA SER A 101 -3.01 8.20 -14.63
C SER A 101 -3.69 9.10 -13.60
N ILE A 102 -4.28 8.48 -12.58
CA ILE A 102 -4.89 9.18 -11.43
C ILE A 102 -3.95 9.15 -10.22
N VAL A 103 -3.97 10.22 -9.43
CA VAL A 103 -3.31 10.27 -8.13
C VAL A 103 -4.36 10.50 -7.06
N HIS A 104 -4.56 9.49 -6.21
CA HIS A 104 -5.34 9.64 -4.99
C HIS A 104 -4.41 9.72 -3.79
N LYS A 105 -4.61 10.73 -2.95
CA LYS A 105 -3.94 10.90 -1.68
C LYS A 105 -4.92 10.58 -0.56
N PHE A 106 -4.56 9.66 0.31
CA PHE A 106 -5.27 9.32 1.54
C PHE A 106 -4.49 9.86 2.75
N ASP A 107 -5.07 10.81 3.48
CA ASP A 107 -4.54 11.32 4.74
C ASP A 107 -4.88 10.36 5.89
N ILE A 108 -3.85 9.79 6.51
CA ILE A 108 -4.01 8.75 7.55
C ILE A 108 -4.56 9.35 8.85
N SER A 109 -4.35 10.65 9.08
CA SER A 109 -4.74 11.35 10.30
C SER A 109 -6.14 11.96 10.24
N ALA A 110 -6.71 12.06 9.04
CA ALA A 110 -8.00 12.69 8.82
C ALA A 110 -9.14 11.82 9.38
N THR A 111 -10.02 12.45 10.15
CA THR A 111 -11.23 11.81 10.70
C THR A 111 -12.43 11.92 9.76
N ASN A 112 -12.39 12.84 8.79
CA ASN A 112 -13.39 13.02 7.76
C ASN A 112 -12.73 13.58 6.49
N ASP A 113 -13.28 13.27 5.31
CA ASP A 113 -12.76 13.71 4.00
C ASP A 113 -11.26 13.45 3.80
N ALA A 114 -10.84 12.23 4.11
CA ALA A 114 -9.44 11.81 4.07
C ALA A 114 -8.83 11.75 2.66
N TRP A 115 -9.62 11.96 1.61
CA TRP A 115 -9.19 11.76 0.24
C TRP A 115 -9.02 13.08 -0.51
N THR A 116 -7.89 13.21 -1.20
CA THR A 116 -7.68 14.26 -2.20
C THR A 116 -7.32 13.59 -3.52
N SER A 117 -8.11 13.84 -4.56
CA SER A 117 -7.86 13.31 -5.91
C SER A 117 -7.32 14.43 -6.80
N MET A 118 -6.28 14.13 -7.57
CA MET A 118 -5.78 15.02 -8.62
C MET A 118 -6.47 14.73 -9.94
N GLU A 119 -6.46 15.69 -10.87
CA GLU A 119 -7.07 15.51 -12.20
C GLU A 119 -6.46 14.29 -12.91
N PRO A 120 -7.30 13.35 -13.41
CA PRO A 120 -6.82 12.18 -14.12
C PRO A 120 -6.26 12.59 -15.47
N LEU A 121 -5.10 12.04 -15.82
CA LEU A 121 -4.61 12.08 -17.20
C LEU A 121 -5.01 10.78 -17.90
N GLU A 122 -5.90 10.90 -18.89
CA GLU A 122 -6.29 9.81 -19.77
C GLU A 122 -5.34 9.73 -20.96
N GLU A 123 -4.87 8.52 -21.28
CA GLU A 123 -4.00 8.29 -22.42
C GLU A 123 -4.47 7.06 -23.18
N ASP A 124 -4.49 7.16 -24.51
CA ASP A 124 -4.82 6.03 -25.39
C ASP A 124 -3.66 5.02 -25.38
N GLY A 125 -3.95 3.80 -24.92
CA GLY A 125 -3.00 2.69 -24.87
C GLY A 125 -2.95 2.00 -23.49
N GLU A 126 -2.43 0.78 -23.47
CA GLU A 126 -2.22 0.02 -22.23
C GLU A 126 -0.83 0.33 -21.66
N LYS A 127 -0.76 0.94 -20.48
CA LYS A 127 0.49 1.03 -19.71
C LYS A 127 0.46 0.00 -18.60
N GLU A 128 1.47 -0.86 -18.57
CA GLU A 128 1.67 -1.79 -17.46
C GLU A 128 2.66 -1.16 -16.45
N LEU A 129 2.22 -0.97 -15.20
CA LEU A 129 3.15 -0.63 -14.13
C LEU A 129 3.93 -1.88 -13.74
N CYS A 130 5.25 -1.83 -13.87
CA CYS A 130 6.17 -2.93 -13.54
C CYS A 130 6.47 -3.09 -12.03
N GLY A 131 5.59 -2.58 -11.15
CA GLY A 131 5.54 -2.98 -9.74
C GLY A 131 6.50 -2.28 -8.77
N HIS A 132 7.27 -1.27 -9.20
CA HIS A 132 8.21 -0.58 -8.31
C HIS A 132 7.95 0.92 -8.30
N CYS A 133 7.62 1.43 -7.12
CA CYS A 133 7.55 2.85 -6.82
C CYS A 133 8.53 3.14 -5.68
N CYS A 134 9.18 4.30 -5.74
CA CYS A 134 10.06 4.76 -4.67
C CYS A 134 9.78 6.23 -4.36
N VAL A 135 10.02 6.60 -3.10
CA VAL A 135 10.02 7.99 -2.67
C VAL A 135 11.46 8.42 -2.57
N VAL A 136 11.79 9.53 -3.22
CA VAL A 136 13.08 10.18 -3.08
C VAL A 136 12.87 11.50 -2.35
N GLN A 137 13.55 11.67 -1.22
CA GLN A 137 13.62 12.96 -0.55
C GLN A 137 14.75 13.77 -1.17
N LEU A 138 14.40 14.91 -1.78
CA LEU A 138 15.39 15.87 -2.27
C LEU A 138 15.81 16.80 -1.13
N SER A 139 17.11 17.11 -1.08
CA SER A 139 17.75 18.02 -0.12
C SER A 139 17.71 19.47 -0.57
#